data_AF-A0ABD0PWJ5-F1
#
_entry.id   AF-A0ABD0PWJ5-F1
#
_cell.length_a   1.000
_cell.length_b   1.000
_cell.length_c   1.000
_cell.angle_alpha   90.00
_cell.angle_beta   90.00
_cell.angle_gamma   90.00
#
_symmetry.space_group_name_H-M   'P 1'
#
loop_
_entity.id
_entity.type
_entity.pdbx_description
1 polymer ?
#
loop_
_entity_poly.entity_id
_entity_poly.type
_entity_poly.pdbx_seq_one_letter_code
_entity_poly.pdbx_strand_id
1 'polypeptide(L)' 'NGQWNAWAPWSGCSKSCDGGWQRRVRVCQGLAVTGQPCDGSGEEVRRCSEQRCP' A
#
# COMPACT_ATOMS: atom_id res chain seq x y z
N ASN A 1 3.87 21.11 -0.99
CA ASN A 1 3.27 19.87 -0.44
C ASN A 1 4.23 18.72 -0.65
N GLY A 2 4.30 17.77 0.29
CA GLY A 2 5.09 16.57 0.07
C GLY A 2 4.60 15.81 -1.16
N GLN A 3 5.50 15.19 -1.92
CA GLN A 3 5.14 14.38 -3.07
C GLN A 3 5.21 12.90 -2.70
N TRP A 4 4.17 12.14 -3.03
CA TRP A 4 4.21 10.70 -2.89
C TRP A 4 5.08 10.08 -3.98
N ASN A 5 5.98 9.20 -3.59
CA ASN A 5 6.62 8.30 -4.54
C ASN A 5 5.62 7.30 -5.12
N ALA A 6 6.03 6.65 -6.21
CA ALA A 6 5.28 5.52 -6.75
C ALA A 6 5.02 4.48 -5.65
N TRP A 7 3.83 3.89 -5.68
CA TRP A 7 3.50 2.78 -4.81
C TRP A 7 4.47 1.62 -5.02
N ALA A 8 4.94 1.03 -3.92
CA ALA A 8 5.61 -0.25 -3.97
C ALA A 8 4.65 -1.31 -4.56
N PRO A 9 5.21 -2.41 -5.12
CA PRO A 9 4.40 -3.56 -5.50
C PRO A 9 3.57 -4.06 -4.31
N TRP A 10 2.41 -4.64 -4.62
CA TRP A 10 1.64 -5.34 -3.61
C TRP A 10 2.46 -6.50 -3.04
N SER A 11 2.35 -6.69 -1.73
CA SER A 11 2.84 -7.90 -1.08
C SER A 11 2.15 -9.13 -1.65
N GLY A 12 2.74 -10.30 -1.43
CA GLY A 12 2.02 -11.55 -1.61
C GLY A 12 0.70 -11.53 -0.83
N CYS A 13 -0.31 -12.21 -1.37
CA CYS A 13 -1.56 -12.37 -0.65
C CYS A 13 -1.35 -13.28 0.55
N SER A 14 -1.89 -12.90 1.71
CA SER A 14 -1.78 -13.68 2.95
C SER A 14 -2.38 -15.08 2.84
N LYS A 15 -3.32 -15.28 1.90
CA LYS A 15 -3.91 -16.57 1.58
C LYS A 15 -3.92 -16.78 0.08
N SER A 16 -3.82 -18.03 -0.34
CA SER A 16 -3.98 -18.44 -1.74
C SER A 16 -5.42 -18.71 -2.15
N CYS A 17 -6.38 -18.73 -1.21
CA CYS A 17 -7.81 -18.91 -1.44
C CYS A 17 -8.65 -18.49 -0.21
N ASP A 18 -9.98 -18.49 -0.34
CA ASP A 18 -11.00 -18.10 0.65
C ASP A 18 -10.88 -16.66 1.19
N GLY A 19 -10.22 -15.79 0.43
CA GLY A 19 -9.98 -14.40 0.78
C GLY A 19 -8.78 -14.22 1.72
N GLY A 20 -7.74 -13.58 1.20
CA GLY A 20 -6.62 -13.04 1.95
C GLY A 20 -6.51 -11.52 1.84
N TRP A 21 -5.42 -11.00 2.36
CA TRP A 21 -5.08 -9.59 2.34
C TRP A 21 -3.70 -9.39 1.72
N GLN A 22 -3.55 -8.32 0.97
CA GLN A 22 -2.27 -7.83 0.47
C GLN A 22 -2.15 -6.36 0.82
N ARG A 23 -0.91 -5.92 1.06
CA ARG A 23 -0.59 -4.54 1.41
C ARG A 23 0.41 -3.96 0.43
N ARG A 24 0.35 -2.66 0.23
CA ARG A 24 1.41 -1.89 -0.44
C ARG A 24 1.69 -0.63 0.34
N VAL A 25 2.91 -0.13 0.18
CA VAL A 25 3.37 1.09 0.84
C VAL A 25 3.91 2.07 -0.17
N ARG A 26 3.83 3.36 0.14
CA ARG A 26 4.49 4.43 -0.60
C ARG A 26 5.20 5.34 0.38
N VAL A 27 6.29 5.93 -0.07
CA VAL A 27 7.07 6.86 0.75
C VAL A 27 6.70 8.28 0.37
N CYS A 28 6.45 9.10 1.38
CA CYS A 28 6.27 10.53 1.19
C CYS A 28 7.66 11.16 1.04
N GLN A 29 7.98 11.65 -0.14
CA GLN A 29 9.16 12.47 -0.35
C GLN A 29 8.79 13.92 -0.07
N GLY A 30 8.87 14.28 1.22
CA GLY A 30 8.78 15.67 1.65
C GLY A 30 10.08 16.41 1.33
N LEU A 31 9.99 17.66 0.88
CA LEU A 31 11.14 18.55 0.93
C LEU A 31 11.45 18.79 2.41
N ALA A 32 12.59 18.30 2.90
CA ALA A 32 13.02 18.46 4.29
C ALA A 32 12.99 19.93 4.77
N VAL A 33 13.05 20.88 3.82
CA VAL A 33 13.05 22.32 4.04
C VAL A 33 11.64 22.88 4.33
N THR A 34 10.57 22.31 3.77
CA THR A 34 9.21 22.85 3.94
C THR A 34 8.39 22.11 5.00
N GLY A 35 8.82 20.91 5.42
CA GLY A 35 8.12 20.13 6.46
C GLY A 35 6.68 19.75 6.09
N GLN A 36 6.27 19.92 4.83
CA GLN A 36 4.89 19.71 4.43
C GLN A 36 4.61 18.21 4.30
N PRO A 37 3.69 17.65 5.10
CA PRO A 37 3.32 16.24 5.00
C PRO A 37 2.65 15.97 3.64
N CYS A 38 2.67 14.71 3.22
CA CYS A 38 1.86 14.29 2.09
C CYS A 38 0.44 13.99 2.56
N ASP A 39 -0.56 14.45 1.79
CA ASP A 39 -1.96 14.17 2.11
C ASP A 39 -2.32 12.70 1.85
N GLY A 40 -3.00 12.08 2.81
CA GLY A 40 -3.48 10.70 2.76
C GLY A 40 -2.56 9.66 3.40
N SER A 41 -2.90 8.38 3.23
CA SER A 41 -2.16 7.25 3.84
C SER A 41 -0.93 6.86 3.01
N GLY A 42 0.15 6.46 3.70
CA GLY A 42 1.32 5.81 3.10
C GLY A 42 1.19 4.29 2.95
N GLU A 43 0.12 3.70 3.49
CA GLU A 43 -0.18 2.28 3.44
C GLU A 43 -1.59 2.05 2.87
N GLU A 44 -1.72 1.04 2.02
CA GLU A 44 -2.99 0.58 1.48
C GLU A 44 -3.10 -0.93 1.65
N VAL A 45 -4.28 -1.39 2.04
CA VAL A 45 -4.61 -2.80 2.24
C VAL A 45 -5.83 -3.13 1.39
N ARG A 46 -5.80 -4.24 0.67
CA ARG A 46 -6.93 -4.73 -0.12
C ARG A 46 -7.09 -6.24 -0.01
N ARG A 47 -8.31 -6.71 -0.28
CA ARG A 47 -8.63 -8.12 -0.37
C ARG A 47 -7.97 -8.75 -1.60
N CYS A 48 -7.63 -10.02 -1.49
CA CYS A 48 -7.09 -10.84 -2.57
C CYS A 48 -7.54 -12.29 -2.43
N SER A 49 -7.26 -13.10 -3.45
CA SER A 49 -7.51 -14.54 -3.43
C SER A 49 -8.94 -14.92 -3.03
N GLU A 50 -9.94 -14.27 -3.63
CA GLU A 50 -11.36 -14.51 -3.33
C GLU A 50 -11.90 -15.84 -3.89
N GLN A 51 -11.11 -16.55 -4.70
CA GLN A 51 -11.44 -17.90 -5.12
C GLN A 51 -11.57 -18.84 -3.92
N ARG A 52 -12.54 -19.77 -3.97
CA ARG A 52 -12.65 -20.80 -2.94
C ARG A 52 -11.50 -21.79 -3.01
N CYS A 53 -11.11 -22.32 -1.86
CA CYS A 53 -10.14 -23.41 -1.82
C CYS A 53 -10.76 -24.70 -2.42
N PRO A 54 -9.97 -25.55 -3.11
CA PRO A 54 -10.40 -26.87 -3.58
C PRO A 54 -10.84 -27.81 -2.46
#